data_AF-A0A7Z9S309-F1
#
_entry.id   AF-A0A7Z9S309-F1
#
_cell.length_a   1.000
_cell.length_b   1.000
_cell.length_c   1.000
_cell.angle_alpha   90.00
_cell.angle_beta   90.00
_cell.angle_gamma   90.00
#
_symmetry.space_group_name_H-M   'P 1'
#
loop_
_entity.id
_entity.type
_entity.pdbx_description
1 polymer ?
#
loop_
_entity_poly.entity_id
_entity_poly.type
_entity_poly.pdbx_seq_one_letter_code
_entity_poly.pdbx_strand_id
1 'polypeptide(L)'
;MLEKAPMSTLINHVTEKSHLKSLSLPVDGMNCASCVGRVEKALAGLDGVSHASVNLTTERASVDFNPKDTGPAAIAEAIEQAGFSVPAASVELSVGGMTCASCVARVEKVIGQLPGVTDASVNLATEKASVFFTPGAQDATTIANAIEQAGYEARAMSAESGDREAEAREAETREYRNKLLLAAAFTVPLFLVAMLKMAPGAGDIMMALLGERSWIGIEFILATPVVFYAGRGFYVSGWAEVSHLNPGMNSLVMLGASAAYFYSLAALVAPDIFPDGTATSYFEAAGVIVTLILLGRYLEAIAKGRTSEAIKKLLQLQAKTARVIRDGIETEIPIEEVVAGDLVVVRPGE
;
A
#
# COMPACT_ATOMS: atom_id res chain seq x y z
N MET A 1 -20.96 -17.05 -66.28
CA MET A 1 -19.78 -16.29 -65.81
C MET A 1 -20.30 -15.21 -64.87
N LEU A 2 -19.95 -15.32 -63.58
CA LEU A 2 -20.20 -14.38 -62.47
C LEU A 2 -21.65 -14.25 -61.98
N GLU A 3 -22.06 -15.24 -61.17
CA GLU A 3 -23.23 -15.15 -60.29
C GLU A 3 -22.87 -14.28 -59.08
N LYS A 4 -23.51 -13.11 -58.98
CA LYS A 4 -23.33 -12.17 -57.87
C LYS A 4 -23.90 -12.78 -56.60
N ALA A 5 -23.03 -13.17 -55.67
CA ALA A 5 -23.43 -13.42 -54.29
C ALA A 5 -24.07 -12.14 -53.69
N PRO A 6 -25.18 -12.25 -52.94
CA PRO A 6 -25.88 -11.08 -52.42
C PRO A 6 -25.08 -10.37 -51.32
N MET A 7 -25.03 -9.05 -51.41
CA MET A 7 -24.28 -8.14 -50.51
C MET A 7 -24.73 -8.20 -49.03
N SER A 8 -25.85 -8.87 -48.72
CA SER A 8 -26.34 -9.05 -47.35
C SER A 8 -25.59 -10.12 -46.55
N THR A 9 -24.97 -11.10 -47.21
CA THR A 9 -24.23 -12.17 -46.53
C THR A 9 -22.84 -11.70 -46.07
N LEU A 10 -22.26 -10.73 -46.78
CA LEU A 10 -20.96 -10.13 -46.43
C LEU A 10 -21.04 -9.10 -45.29
N ILE A 11 -22.21 -8.48 -45.06
CA ILE A 11 -22.38 -7.51 -43.97
C ILE A 11 -22.54 -8.24 -42.63
N ASN A 12 -23.30 -9.34 -42.56
CA ASN A 12 -23.49 -10.08 -41.31
C ASN A 12 -22.20 -10.74 -40.79
N HIS A 13 -21.30 -11.18 -41.66
CA HIS A 13 -20.02 -11.80 -41.26
C HIS A 13 -18.99 -10.80 -40.70
N VAL A 14 -19.16 -9.49 -40.91
CA VAL A 14 -18.25 -8.47 -40.36
C VAL A 14 -18.76 -7.92 -39.03
N THR A 15 -20.07 -7.94 -38.76
CA THR A 15 -20.66 -7.44 -37.50
C THR A 15 -20.54 -8.39 -36.30
N GLU A 16 -20.35 -9.70 -36.48
CA GLU A 16 -20.19 -10.63 -35.33
C GLU A 16 -18.79 -10.63 -34.71
N LYS A 17 -17.76 -10.19 -35.44
CA LYS A 17 -16.38 -10.15 -34.92
C LYS A 17 -16.09 -9.00 -33.95
N SER A 18 -17.02 -8.06 -33.73
CA SER A 18 -16.73 -6.83 -32.96
C SER A 18 -16.86 -6.96 -31.44
N HIS A 19 -17.17 -8.14 -30.90
CA HIS A 19 -17.36 -8.35 -29.45
C HIS A 19 -16.52 -9.48 -28.85
N LEU A 20 -15.66 -10.13 -29.63
CA LEU A 20 -14.80 -11.20 -29.14
C LEU A 20 -13.59 -10.59 -28.40
N LYS A 21 -13.32 -11.09 -27.19
CA LYS A 21 -12.09 -10.83 -26.45
C LYS A 21 -11.14 -12.01 -26.61
N SER A 22 -9.87 -11.72 -26.84
CA SER A 22 -8.80 -12.71 -26.79
C SER A 22 -8.23 -12.77 -25.37
N LEU A 23 -8.13 -13.98 -24.82
CA LEU A 23 -7.53 -14.26 -23.53
C LEU A 23 -6.46 -15.32 -23.71
N SER A 24 -5.29 -15.09 -23.10
CA SER A 24 -4.22 -16.08 -23.06
C SER A 24 -3.96 -16.53 -21.63
N LEU A 25 -4.04 -17.83 -21.39
CA LEU A 25 -3.89 -18.46 -20.07
C LEU A 25 -2.70 -19.42 -20.09
N PRO A 26 -1.87 -19.46 -19.02
CA PRO A 26 -0.95 -20.56 -18.82
C PRO A 26 -1.72 -21.87 -18.56
N VAL A 27 -1.21 -22.98 -19.08
CA VAL A 27 -1.80 -24.31 -18.87
C VAL A 27 -0.68 -25.28 -18.53
N ASP A 28 -0.73 -25.81 -17.32
CA ASP A 28 0.28 -26.70 -16.76
C ASP A 28 -0.20 -28.17 -16.77
N GLY A 29 0.75 -29.11 -16.81
CA GLY A 29 0.52 -30.55 -16.95
C GLY A 29 0.42 -31.06 -18.40
N MET A 30 0.73 -30.23 -19.40
CA MET A 30 0.72 -30.63 -20.81
C MET A 30 2.08 -31.17 -21.27
N ASN A 31 2.19 -32.48 -21.48
CA ASN A 31 3.47 -33.11 -21.85
C ASN A 31 3.52 -33.65 -23.29
N CYS A 32 2.43 -33.57 -24.05
CA CYS A 32 2.39 -34.09 -25.43
C CYS A 32 1.27 -33.47 -26.29
N ALA A 33 1.31 -33.71 -27.60
CA ALA A 33 0.32 -33.21 -28.56
C ALA A 33 -1.11 -33.71 -28.30
N SER A 34 -1.30 -34.87 -27.66
CA SER A 34 -2.65 -35.33 -27.28
C SER A 34 -3.22 -34.59 -26.06
N CYS A 35 -2.37 -33.97 -25.23
CA CYS A 35 -2.82 -33.04 -24.18
C CYS A 35 -3.38 -31.75 -24.80
N VAL A 36 -2.67 -31.20 -25.79
CA VAL A 36 -3.10 -30.01 -26.56
C VAL A 36 -4.51 -30.19 -27.11
N GLY A 37 -4.75 -31.30 -27.83
CA GLY A 37 -6.07 -31.57 -28.43
C GLY A 37 -7.19 -31.79 -27.40
N ARG A 38 -6.88 -32.27 -26.18
CA ARG A 38 -7.87 -32.39 -25.09
C ARG A 38 -8.28 -31.02 -24.58
N VAL A 39 -7.30 -30.14 -24.34
CA VAL A 39 -7.55 -28.76 -23.88
C VAL A 39 -8.32 -27.98 -24.94
N GLU A 40 -7.90 -28.02 -26.21
CA GLU A 40 -8.62 -27.34 -27.30
C GLU A 40 -10.06 -27.82 -27.43
N LYS A 41 -10.30 -29.13 -27.31
CA LYS A 41 -11.64 -29.70 -27.37
C LYS A 41 -12.52 -29.29 -26.18
N ALA A 42 -11.95 -29.21 -24.97
CA ALA A 42 -12.66 -28.74 -23.79
C ALA A 42 -13.06 -27.26 -23.95
N LEU A 43 -12.13 -26.43 -24.40
CA LEU A 43 -12.34 -25.00 -24.61
C LEU A 43 -13.35 -24.71 -25.73
N ALA A 44 -13.26 -25.43 -26.85
CA ALA A 44 -14.21 -25.30 -27.96
C ALA A 44 -15.62 -25.80 -27.61
N GLY A 45 -15.77 -26.57 -26.52
CA GLY A 45 -17.05 -27.04 -26.00
C GLY A 45 -17.80 -26.02 -25.14
N LEU A 46 -17.17 -24.89 -24.79
CA LEU A 46 -17.80 -23.83 -24.01
C LEU A 46 -18.67 -22.93 -24.88
N ASP A 47 -19.87 -22.62 -24.38
CA ASP A 47 -20.74 -21.62 -25.00
C ASP A 47 -20.04 -20.25 -25.02
N GLY A 48 -20.08 -19.58 -26.18
CA GLY A 48 -19.45 -18.28 -26.37
C GLY A 48 -17.97 -18.30 -26.76
N VAL A 49 -17.32 -19.47 -26.86
CA VAL A 49 -15.96 -19.59 -27.42
C VAL A 49 -16.04 -19.72 -28.95
N SER A 50 -15.37 -18.81 -29.65
CA SER A 50 -15.29 -18.78 -31.12
C SER A 50 -14.06 -19.52 -31.66
N HIS A 51 -12.93 -19.40 -30.95
CA HIS A 51 -11.67 -20.01 -31.34
C HIS A 51 -10.86 -20.35 -30.08
N ALA A 52 -10.25 -21.52 -30.07
CA ALA A 52 -9.31 -21.93 -29.03
C ALA A 52 -8.12 -22.61 -29.72
N SER A 53 -6.92 -22.20 -29.33
CA SER A 53 -5.67 -22.79 -29.80
C SER A 53 -4.72 -22.95 -28.63
N VAL A 54 -3.99 -24.05 -28.58
CA VAL A 54 -3.05 -24.32 -27.49
C VAL A 54 -1.65 -24.50 -28.05
N ASN A 55 -0.71 -23.75 -27.50
CA ASN A 55 0.70 -23.82 -27.87
C ASN A 55 1.48 -24.52 -26.77
N LEU A 56 1.92 -25.75 -27.07
CA LEU A 56 2.69 -26.60 -26.15
C LEU A 56 4.06 -26.00 -25.82
N THR A 57 4.72 -25.33 -26.75
CA THR A 57 6.07 -24.75 -26.54
C THR A 57 6.03 -23.58 -25.56
N THR A 58 4.96 -22.81 -25.57
CA THR A 58 4.78 -21.70 -24.63
C THR A 58 3.96 -22.09 -23.40
N GLU A 59 3.36 -23.28 -23.39
CA GLU A 59 2.42 -23.76 -22.36
C GLU A 59 1.24 -22.81 -22.18
N ARG A 60 0.66 -22.31 -23.29
CA ARG A 60 -0.44 -21.34 -23.26
C ARG A 60 -1.62 -21.77 -24.10
N ALA A 61 -2.81 -21.57 -23.57
CA ALA A 61 -4.05 -21.54 -24.33
C ALA A 61 -4.34 -20.09 -24.75
N SER A 62 -4.74 -19.89 -26.00
CA SER A 62 -5.30 -18.65 -26.52
C SER A 62 -6.75 -18.89 -26.90
N VAL A 63 -7.66 -18.10 -26.34
CA VAL A 63 -9.10 -18.28 -26.47
C VAL A 63 -9.75 -16.97 -26.88
N ASP A 64 -10.50 -16.99 -27.97
CA ASP A 64 -11.33 -15.88 -28.43
C ASP A 64 -12.78 -16.15 -28.05
N PHE A 65 -13.35 -15.35 -27.16
CA PHE A 65 -14.67 -15.60 -26.57
C PHE A 65 -15.52 -14.34 -26.45
N ASN A 66 -16.83 -14.52 -26.38
CA ASN A 66 -17.78 -13.45 -26.06
C ASN A 66 -17.88 -13.27 -24.54
N PRO A 67 -17.48 -12.11 -23.99
CA PRO A 67 -17.48 -11.87 -22.54
C PRO A 67 -18.88 -11.83 -21.91
N LYS A 68 -19.96 -11.84 -22.70
CA LYS A 68 -21.34 -11.96 -22.20
C LYS A 68 -21.73 -13.40 -21.86
N ASP A 69 -21.13 -14.37 -22.55
CA ASP A 69 -21.53 -15.77 -22.51
C ASP A 69 -20.56 -16.61 -21.69
N THR A 70 -19.27 -16.25 -21.70
CA THR A 70 -18.22 -16.92 -20.91
C THR A 70 -17.16 -15.93 -20.44
N GLY A 71 -16.28 -16.36 -19.53
CA GLY A 71 -15.26 -15.50 -18.92
C GLY A 71 -14.03 -16.27 -18.44
N PRO A 72 -12.98 -15.56 -17.99
CA PRO A 72 -11.70 -16.17 -17.61
C PRO A 72 -11.82 -17.31 -16.59
N ALA A 73 -12.70 -17.18 -15.60
CA ALA A 73 -12.95 -18.21 -14.59
C ALA A 73 -13.54 -19.49 -15.18
N ALA A 74 -14.58 -19.38 -16.02
CA ALA A 74 -15.21 -20.54 -16.68
C ALA A 74 -14.25 -21.22 -17.67
N ILE A 75 -13.42 -20.43 -18.35
CA ILE A 75 -12.39 -20.93 -19.26
C ILE A 75 -11.31 -21.70 -18.47
N ALA A 76 -10.85 -21.16 -17.33
CA ALA A 76 -9.89 -21.86 -16.46
C ALA A 76 -10.49 -23.15 -15.89
N GLU A 77 -11.74 -23.13 -15.43
CA GLU A 77 -12.44 -24.30 -14.92
C GLU A 77 -12.57 -25.41 -15.97
N ALA A 78 -12.84 -25.07 -17.23
CA ALA A 78 -12.91 -26.06 -18.31
C ALA A 78 -11.56 -26.75 -18.58
N ILE A 79 -10.46 -26.03 -18.42
CA ILE A 79 -9.10 -26.58 -18.53
C ILE A 79 -8.83 -27.52 -17.34
N GLU A 80 -9.28 -27.16 -16.15
CA GLU A 80 -9.17 -28.00 -14.95
C GLU A 80 -10.00 -29.28 -15.05
N GLN A 81 -11.23 -29.20 -15.55
CA GLN A 81 -12.08 -30.36 -15.83
C GLN A 81 -11.49 -31.27 -16.91
N ALA A 82 -10.66 -30.75 -17.82
CA ALA A 82 -9.92 -31.52 -18.80
C ALA A 82 -8.69 -32.25 -18.22
N GLY A 83 -8.37 -32.03 -16.93
CA GLY A 83 -7.28 -32.68 -16.20
C GLY A 83 -5.95 -31.93 -16.21
N PHE A 84 -5.97 -30.62 -16.44
CA PHE A 84 -4.80 -29.73 -16.45
C PHE A 84 -4.92 -28.65 -15.37
N SER A 85 -3.89 -27.87 -15.11
CA SER A 85 -3.93 -26.78 -14.11
C SER A 85 -3.77 -25.42 -14.79
N VAL A 86 -4.48 -24.41 -14.28
CA VAL A 86 -4.28 -23.01 -14.67
C VAL A 86 -3.70 -22.29 -13.46
N PRO A 87 -2.37 -22.03 -13.40
CA PRO A 87 -1.78 -21.38 -12.25
C PRO A 87 -2.37 -19.98 -12.08
N ALA A 88 -2.70 -19.63 -10.83
CA ALA A 88 -3.24 -18.31 -10.50
C ALA A 88 -2.22 -17.22 -10.87
N ALA A 89 -2.71 -16.12 -11.44
CA ALA A 89 -1.91 -14.92 -11.58
C ALA A 89 -1.79 -14.24 -10.22
N SER A 90 -0.64 -13.65 -9.95
CA SER A 90 -0.42 -12.86 -8.74
C SER A 90 0.10 -11.47 -9.06
N VAL A 91 -0.25 -10.52 -8.20
CA VAL A 91 0.31 -9.17 -8.23
C VAL A 91 0.58 -8.72 -6.80
N GLU A 92 1.72 -8.05 -6.60
CA GLU A 92 1.97 -7.27 -5.39
C GLU A 92 1.69 -5.79 -5.65
N LEU A 93 0.95 -5.17 -4.73
CA LEU A 93 0.74 -3.73 -4.70
C LEU A 93 1.31 -3.15 -3.40
N SER A 94 1.90 -1.97 -3.48
CA SER A 94 2.11 -1.15 -2.28
C SER A 94 0.81 -0.44 -1.94
N VAL A 95 0.46 -0.41 -0.64
CA VAL A 95 -0.77 0.18 -0.12
C VAL A 95 -0.46 1.16 1.01
N GLY A 96 -0.60 2.45 0.74
CA GLY A 96 -0.34 3.55 1.68
C GLY A 96 -1.60 4.00 2.43
N GLY A 97 -1.39 4.68 3.57
CA GLY A 97 -2.46 5.28 4.37
C GLY A 97 -3.15 4.34 5.37
N MET A 98 -2.71 3.09 5.48
CA MET A 98 -3.19 2.17 6.51
C MET A 98 -2.54 2.46 7.86
N THR A 99 -3.35 2.61 8.92
CA THR A 99 -2.84 2.96 10.27
C THR A 99 -3.18 1.93 11.34
N CYS A 100 -4.03 0.94 11.05
CA CYS A 100 -4.42 -0.09 12.02
C CYS A 100 -4.91 -1.37 11.33
N ALA A 101 -5.11 -2.44 12.12
CA ALA A 101 -5.62 -3.72 11.63
C ALA A 101 -7.02 -3.61 10.98
N SER A 102 -7.84 -2.64 11.38
CA SER A 102 -9.15 -2.43 10.73
C SER A 102 -9.04 -1.87 9.31
N CYS A 103 -7.95 -1.13 9.01
CA CYS A 103 -7.64 -0.70 7.64
C CYS A 103 -7.28 -1.91 6.77
N VAL A 104 -6.45 -2.81 7.30
CA VAL A 104 -6.04 -4.05 6.61
C VAL A 104 -7.26 -4.87 6.19
N ALA A 105 -8.15 -5.19 7.14
CA ALA A 105 -9.35 -5.96 6.86
C ALA A 105 -10.28 -5.29 5.85
N ARG A 106 -10.32 -3.94 5.83
CA ARG A 106 -11.09 -3.19 4.82
C ARG A 106 -10.48 -3.37 3.42
N VAL A 107 -9.17 -3.23 3.28
CA VAL A 107 -8.49 -3.36 2.00
C VAL A 107 -8.62 -4.79 1.47
N GLU A 108 -8.38 -5.81 2.30
CA GLU A 108 -8.57 -7.23 1.93
C GLU A 108 -9.99 -7.50 1.44
N LYS A 109 -11.00 -6.96 2.15
CA LYS A 109 -12.39 -7.12 1.76
C LYS A 109 -12.72 -6.46 0.42
N VAL A 110 -12.17 -5.27 0.15
CA VAL A 110 -12.38 -4.57 -1.13
C VAL A 110 -11.76 -5.37 -2.28
N ILE A 111 -10.53 -5.86 -2.10
CA ILE A 111 -9.84 -6.67 -3.11
C ILE A 111 -10.58 -8.00 -3.33
N GLY A 112 -10.96 -8.69 -2.26
CA GLY A 112 -11.65 -9.99 -2.34
C GLY A 112 -13.05 -9.93 -2.96
N GLN A 113 -13.63 -8.74 -3.12
CA GLN A 113 -14.90 -8.56 -3.84
C GLN A 113 -14.73 -8.39 -5.35
N LEU A 114 -13.50 -8.27 -5.85
CA LEU A 114 -13.24 -8.14 -7.28
C LEU A 114 -13.46 -9.48 -8.01
N PRO A 115 -14.12 -9.49 -9.19
CA PRO A 115 -14.36 -10.71 -9.94
C PRO A 115 -13.08 -11.46 -10.30
N GLY A 116 -13.03 -12.75 -10.00
CA GLY A 116 -11.88 -13.61 -10.32
C GLY A 116 -10.70 -13.49 -9.35
N VAL A 117 -10.79 -12.70 -8.28
CA VAL A 117 -9.84 -12.79 -7.16
C VAL A 117 -10.11 -14.07 -6.38
N THR A 118 -9.07 -14.87 -6.19
CA THR A 118 -9.12 -16.15 -5.46
C THR A 118 -8.62 -16.00 -4.03
N ASP A 119 -7.62 -15.16 -3.80
CA ASP A 119 -7.08 -14.85 -2.47
C ASP A 119 -6.50 -13.43 -2.42
N ALA A 120 -6.57 -12.80 -1.25
CA ALA A 120 -6.00 -11.48 -1.01
C ALA A 120 -5.51 -11.36 0.42
N SER A 121 -4.25 -10.97 0.58
CA SER A 121 -3.60 -10.80 1.87
C SER A 121 -2.94 -9.43 1.93
N VAL A 122 -3.13 -8.71 3.04
CA VAL A 122 -2.54 -7.38 3.23
C VAL A 122 -1.70 -7.36 4.50
N ASN A 123 -0.49 -6.86 4.38
CA ASN A 123 0.45 -6.76 5.49
C ASN A 123 0.73 -5.29 5.83
N LEU A 124 0.27 -4.87 7.01
CA LEU A 124 0.44 -3.51 7.51
C LEU A 124 1.91 -3.14 7.76
N ALA A 125 2.75 -4.09 8.17
CA ALA A 125 4.14 -3.82 8.50
C ALA A 125 4.97 -3.55 7.24
N THR A 126 4.65 -4.25 6.15
CA THR A 126 5.32 -4.07 4.86
C THR A 126 4.61 -3.10 3.92
N GLU A 127 3.37 -2.69 4.24
CA GLU A 127 2.50 -1.87 3.39
C GLU A 127 2.27 -2.50 2.01
N LYS A 128 2.08 -3.83 2.00
CA LYS A 128 1.90 -4.61 0.77
C LYS A 128 0.59 -5.37 0.77
N ALA A 129 -0.03 -5.44 -0.40
CA ALA A 129 -1.12 -6.34 -0.72
C ALA A 129 -0.63 -7.38 -1.73
N SER A 130 -0.76 -8.66 -1.40
CA SER A 130 -0.54 -9.77 -2.32
C SER A 130 -1.89 -10.30 -2.76
N VAL A 131 -2.15 -10.29 -4.06
CA VAL A 131 -3.46 -10.65 -4.62
C VAL A 131 -3.27 -11.77 -5.63
N PHE A 132 -4.02 -12.86 -5.45
CA PHE A 132 -4.10 -13.98 -6.36
C PHE A 132 -5.44 -13.96 -7.08
N PHE A 133 -5.42 -14.17 -8.40
CA PHE A 133 -6.61 -14.09 -9.23
C PHE A 133 -6.48 -14.97 -10.47
N THR A 134 -7.61 -15.32 -11.07
CA THR A 134 -7.63 -16.05 -12.34
C THR A 134 -6.94 -15.22 -13.43
N PRO A 135 -5.95 -15.76 -14.18
CA PRO A 135 -5.24 -14.97 -15.17
C PRO A 135 -6.19 -14.33 -16.19
N GLY A 136 -6.02 -13.02 -16.43
CA GLY A 136 -6.87 -12.22 -17.31
C GLY A 136 -8.25 -11.84 -16.76
N ALA A 137 -8.59 -12.20 -15.52
CA ALA A 137 -9.77 -11.68 -14.83
C ALA A 137 -9.56 -10.27 -14.26
N GLN A 138 -8.35 -9.98 -13.79
CA GLN A 138 -7.96 -8.69 -13.21
C GLN A 138 -6.59 -8.26 -13.74
N ASP A 139 -6.28 -6.97 -13.58
CA ASP A 139 -4.95 -6.41 -13.73
C ASP A 139 -4.58 -5.53 -12.54
N ALA A 140 -3.29 -5.23 -12.41
CA ALA A 140 -2.76 -4.45 -11.29
C ALA A 140 -3.41 -3.07 -11.18
N THR A 141 -3.75 -2.45 -12.31
CA THR A 141 -4.35 -1.11 -12.36
C THR A 141 -5.78 -1.11 -11.83
N THR A 142 -6.57 -2.12 -12.18
CA THR A 142 -7.95 -2.28 -11.74
C THR A 142 -8.01 -2.54 -10.23
N ILE A 143 -7.11 -3.38 -9.73
CA ILE A 143 -6.99 -3.65 -8.29
C ILE A 143 -6.56 -2.39 -7.53
N ALA A 144 -5.55 -1.66 -8.03
CA ALA A 144 -5.11 -0.40 -7.43
C ALA A 144 -6.25 0.63 -7.35
N ASN A 145 -7.00 0.82 -8.44
CA ASN A 145 -8.13 1.75 -8.48
C ASN A 145 -9.22 1.40 -7.46
N ALA A 146 -9.48 0.11 -7.22
CA ALA A 146 -10.45 -0.33 -6.21
C ALA A 146 -9.99 0.07 -4.78
N ILE A 147 -8.69 -0.05 -4.50
CA ILE A 147 -8.09 0.34 -3.22
C ILE A 147 -8.13 1.87 -3.05
N GLU A 148 -7.86 2.63 -4.11
CA GLU A 148 -7.96 4.09 -4.13
C GLU A 148 -9.38 4.59 -3.87
N GLN A 149 -10.38 3.95 -4.47
CA GLN A 149 -11.79 4.24 -4.20
C GLN A 149 -12.19 3.94 -2.74
N ALA A 150 -11.48 3.04 -2.06
CA ALA A 150 -11.65 2.77 -0.64
C ALA A 150 -10.94 3.78 0.27
N GLY A 151 -10.20 4.74 -0.29
CA GLY A 151 -9.53 5.83 0.42
C GLY A 151 -8.08 5.55 0.80
N TYR A 152 -7.42 4.59 0.15
CA TYR A 152 -6.02 4.23 0.39
C TYR A 152 -5.18 4.44 -0.86
N GLU A 153 -3.90 4.77 -0.70
CA GLU A 153 -3.00 4.89 -1.85
C GLU A 153 -2.62 3.50 -2.35
N ALA A 154 -2.63 3.23 -3.65
CA ALA A 154 -2.22 1.92 -4.18
C ALA A 154 -1.38 2.02 -5.45
N ARG A 155 -0.27 1.29 -5.53
CA ARG A 155 0.56 1.21 -6.75
C ARG A 155 1.05 -0.20 -7.00
N ALA A 156 1.00 -0.61 -8.27
CA ALA A 156 1.57 -1.88 -8.70
C ALA A 156 3.09 -1.89 -8.47
N MET A 157 3.59 -2.95 -7.84
CA MET A 157 5.03 -3.14 -7.69
C MET A 157 5.60 -3.81 -8.94
N SER A 158 6.59 -3.17 -9.58
CA SER A 158 7.44 -3.79 -10.59
C SER A 158 8.76 -4.22 -9.94
N ALA A 159 9.46 -5.23 -10.45
CA ALA A 159 10.74 -5.67 -9.87
C ALA A 159 11.82 -4.55 -9.75
N GLU A 160 11.73 -3.49 -10.56
CA GLU A 160 12.57 -2.27 -10.46
C GLU A 160 12.14 -1.29 -9.35
N SER A 161 11.04 -1.54 -8.63
CA SER A 161 10.47 -0.62 -7.64
C SER A 161 11.08 -0.77 -6.24
N GLY A 162 11.85 -1.83 -5.98
CA GLY A 162 12.39 -2.11 -4.65
C GLY A 162 13.40 -1.07 -4.15
N ASP A 163 14.20 -0.49 -5.05
CA ASP A 163 15.18 0.55 -4.70
C ASP A 163 14.51 1.91 -4.52
N ARG A 164 13.56 2.26 -5.40
CA ARG A 164 12.76 3.49 -5.27
C ARG A 164 11.92 3.52 -4.00
N GLU A 165 11.38 2.37 -3.58
CA GLU A 165 10.61 2.26 -2.34
C GLU A 165 11.50 2.39 -1.10
N ALA A 166 12.69 1.81 -1.12
CA ALA A 166 13.68 1.98 -0.05
C ALA A 166 14.10 3.46 0.08
N GLU A 167 14.41 4.10 -1.05
CA GLU A 167 14.73 5.53 -1.11
C GLU A 167 13.57 6.41 -0.59
N ALA A 168 12.32 6.08 -0.93
CA ALA A 168 11.16 6.82 -0.45
C ALA A 168 10.98 6.68 1.08
N ARG A 169 11.14 5.47 1.63
CA ARG A 169 11.07 5.22 3.09
C ARG A 169 12.20 5.94 3.84
N GLU A 170 13.40 5.96 3.28
CA GLU A 170 14.53 6.71 3.85
C GLU A 170 14.29 8.22 3.82
N ALA A 171 13.72 8.74 2.73
CA ALA A 171 13.35 10.14 2.60
C ALA A 171 12.28 10.54 3.62
N GLU A 172 11.24 9.71 3.80
CA GLU A 172 10.19 9.93 4.80
C GLU A 172 10.76 9.93 6.23
N THR A 173 11.61 8.96 6.56
CA THR A 173 12.28 8.90 7.86
C THR A 173 13.15 10.13 8.11
N ARG A 174 13.87 10.59 7.08
CA ARG A 174 14.69 11.81 7.14
C ARG A 174 13.83 13.06 7.33
N GLU A 175 12.65 13.11 6.71
CA GLU A 175 11.71 14.21 6.88
C GLU A 175 11.23 14.32 8.34
N TYR A 176 10.79 13.20 8.93
CA TYR A 176 10.40 13.18 10.36
C TYR A 176 11.56 13.56 11.27
N ARG A 177 12.78 13.09 10.98
CA ARG A 177 13.99 13.49 11.73
C ARG A 177 14.20 15.00 11.69
N ASN A 178 14.14 15.60 10.50
CA ASN A 178 14.39 17.03 10.33
C ASN A 178 13.31 17.88 11.02
N LYS A 179 12.04 17.48 10.91
CA LYS A 179 10.92 18.12 11.62
C LYS A 179 11.09 18.00 13.13
N LEU A 180 11.48 16.83 13.63
CA LEU A 180 11.75 16.61 15.06
C LEU A 180 12.91 17.45 15.56
N LEU A 181 14.02 17.53 14.83
CA LEU A 181 15.18 18.34 15.22
C LEU A 181 14.81 19.83 15.29
N LEU A 182 14.07 20.32 14.30
CA LEU A 182 13.55 21.69 14.33
C LEU A 182 12.60 21.88 15.52
N ALA A 183 11.61 21.00 15.68
CA ALA A 183 10.63 21.08 16.77
C ALA A 183 11.31 21.07 18.14
N ALA A 184 12.29 20.19 18.36
CA ALA A 184 13.07 20.11 19.60
C ALA A 184 13.91 21.37 19.84
N ALA A 185 14.52 21.93 18.79
CA ALA A 185 15.33 23.16 18.91
C ALA A 185 14.54 24.36 19.43
N PHE A 186 13.24 24.43 19.14
CA PHE A 186 12.35 25.49 19.64
C PHE A 186 11.59 25.08 20.91
N THR A 187 11.17 23.81 21.02
CA THR A 187 10.39 23.32 22.15
C THR A 187 11.22 23.19 23.42
N VAL A 188 12.50 22.84 23.33
CA VAL A 188 13.37 22.77 24.52
C VAL A 188 13.51 24.14 25.18
N PRO A 189 13.89 25.23 24.45
CA PRO A 189 13.86 26.58 25.03
C PRO A 189 12.48 27.00 25.53
N LEU A 190 11.41 26.71 24.78
CA LEU A 190 10.04 27.02 25.18
C LEU A 190 9.67 26.36 26.52
N PHE A 191 9.96 25.07 26.65
CA PHE A 191 9.73 24.31 27.87
C PHE A 191 10.56 24.84 29.04
N LEU A 192 11.82 25.20 28.80
CA LEU A 192 12.68 25.79 29.83
C LEU A 192 12.13 27.14 30.32
N VAL A 193 11.66 28.01 29.42
CA VAL A 193 11.03 29.28 29.80
C VAL A 193 9.80 29.03 30.68
N ALA A 194 8.92 28.11 30.28
CA ALA A 194 7.72 27.77 31.04
C ALA A 194 8.05 27.19 32.42
N MET A 195 9.02 26.28 32.52
CA MET A 195 9.43 25.68 33.79
C MET A 195 10.13 26.68 34.72
N LEU A 196 11.02 27.52 34.19
CA LEU A 196 11.72 28.53 35.01
C LEU A 196 10.73 29.58 35.57
N LYS A 197 9.69 29.94 34.81
CA LYS A 197 8.63 30.83 35.30
C LYS A 197 7.92 30.28 36.55
N MET A 198 7.75 28.96 36.63
CA MET A 198 7.08 28.30 37.77
C MET A 198 8.05 27.94 38.91
N ALA A 199 9.36 28.04 38.70
CA ALA A 199 10.36 27.66 39.69
C ALA A 199 10.53 28.74 40.79
N PRO A 200 10.54 28.36 42.09
CA PRO A 200 10.70 29.32 43.19
C PRO A 200 11.99 30.14 43.06
N GLY A 201 11.89 31.47 43.18
CA GLY A 201 13.01 32.41 43.05
C GLY A 201 13.41 32.72 41.60
N ALA A 202 13.42 31.74 40.70
CA ALA A 202 13.70 31.98 39.27
C ALA A 202 12.56 32.75 38.59
N GLY A 203 11.30 32.45 38.94
CA GLY A 203 10.13 33.18 38.44
C GLY A 203 10.18 34.68 38.78
N ASP A 204 10.53 35.03 40.01
CA ASP A 204 10.65 36.43 40.46
C ASP A 204 11.75 37.17 39.69
N ILE A 205 12.89 36.51 39.47
CA ILE A 205 14.01 37.06 38.67
C ILE A 205 13.58 37.27 37.22
N MET A 206 12.89 36.31 36.62
CA MET A 206 12.37 36.44 35.26
C MET A 206 11.37 37.58 35.13
N MET A 207 10.43 37.70 36.06
CA MET A 207 9.44 38.79 36.07
C MET A 207 10.06 40.16 36.32
N ALA A 208 11.20 40.22 37.03
CA ALA A 208 11.98 41.44 37.20
C ALA A 208 12.76 41.84 35.92
N LEU A 209 13.19 40.87 35.11
CA LEU A 209 13.89 41.11 33.85
C LEU A 209 12.96 41.61 32.74
N LEU A 210 11.82 40.95 32.59
CA LEU A 210 10.83 41.20 31.55
C LEU A 210 9.44 41.02 32.16
N GLY A 211 8.50 41.90 31.79
CA GLY A 211 7.11 41.76 32.24
C GLY A 211 6.47 40.46 31.72
N GLU A 212 5.45 39.97 32.42
CA GLU A 212 4.78 38.70 32.10
C GLU A 212 4.33 38.60 30.64
N ARG A 213 3.77 39.67 30.08
CA ARG A 213 3.32 39.71 28.68
C ARG A 213 4.48 39.51 27.68
N SER A 214 5.67 40.02 27.98
CA SER A 214 6.84 39.85 27.13
C SER A 214 7.32 38.40 27.11
N TRP A 215 7.27 37.71 28.27
CA TRP A 215 7.59 36.28 28.34
C TRP A 215 6.59 35.43 27.56
N ILE A 216 5.29 35.71 27.67
CA ILE A 216 4.26 35.04 26.85
C ILE A 216 4.50 35.31 25.35
N GLY A 217 4.94 36.52 24.99
CA GLY A 217 5.34 36.84 23.62
C GLY A 217 6.54 36.02 23.11
N ILE A 218 7.53 35.77 23.97
CA ILE A 218 8.67 34.88 23.64
C ILE A 218 8.18 33.45 23.44
N GLU A 219 7.31 32.94 24.32
CA GLU A 219 6.70 31.61 24.16
C GLU A 219 5.92 31.49 22.85
N PHE A 220 5.15 32.51 22.46
CA PHE A 220 4.46 32.57 21.18
C PHE A 220 5.43 32.45 19.99
N ILE A 221 6.53 33.20 20.01
CA ILE A 221 7.56 33.17 18.94
C ILE A 221 8.19 31.78 18.86
N LEU A 222 8.48 31.13 19.99
CA LEU A 222 9.08 29.80 20.02
C LEU A 222 8.08 28.69 19.63
N ALA A 223 6.82 28.80 20.03
CA ALA A 223 5.80 27.79 19.75
C ALA A 223 5.34 27.80 18.29
N THR A 224 5.31 28.97 17.64
CA THR A 224 4.73 29.12 16.28
C THR A 224 5.43 28.24 15.22
N PRO A 225 6.77 28.20 15.13
CA PRO A 225 7.46 27.28 14.21
C PRO A 225 7.20 25.82 14.53
N VAL A 226 7.06 25.45 15.80
CA VAL A 226 6.78 24.07 16.21
C VAL A 226 5.38 23.67 15.73
N VAL A 227 4.37 24.45 16.10
CA VAL A 227 2.96 24.09 15.88
C VAL A 227 2.60 24.14 14.39
N PHE A 228 2.96 25.21 13.67
CA PHE A 228 2.47 25.42 12.30
C PHE A 228 3.45 25.00 11.21
N TYR A 229 4.75 24.97 11.48
CA TYR A 229 5.74 24.53 10.48
C TYR A 229 6.11 23.07 10.67
N ALA A 230 6.66 22.67 11.82
CA ALA A 230 6.98 21.26 12.08
C ALA A 230 5.72 20.40 12.17
N GLY A 231 4.67 20.91 12.81
CA GLY A 231 3.38 20.25 12.96
C GLY A 231 2.44 20.31 11.76
N ARG A 232 2.81 20.97 10.64
CA ARG A 232 1.93 21.20 9.48
C ARG A 232 1.21 19.94 8.98
N GLY A 233 1.89 18.80 8.97
CA GLY A 233 1.31 17.53 8.54
C GLY A 233 0.08 17.12 9.34
N PHE A 234 0.10 17.33 10.67
CA PHE A 234 -1.04 17.02 11.53
C PHE A 234 -2.27 17.86 11.22
N TYR A 235 -2.08 19.11 10.79
CA TYR A 235 -3.19 19.99 10.40
C TYR A 235 -3.80 19.59 9.07
N VAL A 236 -2.97 19.29 8.07
CA VAL A 236 -3.45 18.87 6.74
C VAL A 236 -4.19 17.54 6.85
N SER A 237 -3.57 16.53 7.46
CA SER A 237 -4.18 15.21 7.63
C SER A 237 -5.34 15.23 8.62
N GLY A 238 -5.23 15.96 9.73
CA GLY A 238 -6.27 16.08 10.74
C GLY A 238 -7.53 16.77 10.22
N TRP A 239 -7.38 17.78 9.36
CA TRP A 239 -8.53 18.40 8.70
C TRP A 239 -9.23 17.44 7.74
N ALA A 240 -8.46 16.69 6.94
CA ALA A 240 -9.02 15.67 6.05
C ALA A 240 -9.80 14.59 6.85
N GLU A 241 -9.24 14.07 7.94
CA GLU A 241 -9.88 13.09 8.83
C GLU A 241 -11.23 13.60 9.36
N VAL A 242 -11.29 14.83 9.87
CA VAL A 242 -12.54 15.43 10.38
C VAL A 242 -13.55 15.67 9.26
N SER A 243 -13.10 16.18 8.12
CA SER A 243 -13.98 16.46 6.98
C SER A 243 -14.66 15.21 6.41
N HIS A 244 -14.01 14.06 6.53
CA HIS A 244 -14.54 12.75 6.13
C HIS A 244 -15.26 12.01 7.27
N LEU A 245 -15.52 12.68 8.41
CA LEU A 245 -16.18 12.10 9.59
C LEU A 245 -15.46 10.85 10.13
N ASN A 246 -14.13 10.80 9.99
CA ASN A 246 -13.29 9.70 10.43
C ASN A 246 -12.10 10.21 11.27
N PRO A 247 -12.36 10.75 12.48
CA PRO A 247 -11.32 11.34 13.31
C PRO A 247 -10.30 10.30 13.79
N GLY A 248 -9.02 10.60 13.60
CA GLY A 248 -7.89 9.78 14.06
C GLY A 248 -6.90 10.57 14.91
N MET A 249 -5.66 10.05 15.02
CA MET A 249 -4.62 10.68 15.82
C MET A 249 -4.30 12.10 15.35
N ASN A 250 -4.21 12.36 14.04
CA ASN A 250 -3.84 13.68 13.53
C ASN A 250 -4.90 14.73 13.86
N SER A 251 -6.19 14.37 13.75
CA SER A 251 -7.29 15.25 14.16
C SER A 251 -7.25 15.62 15.63
N LEU A 252 -6.92 14.67 16.53
CA LEU A 252 -6.78 14.93 17.96
C LEU A 252 -5.65 15.92 18.26
N VAL A 253 -4.50 15.74 17.60
CA VAL A 253 -3.33 16.63 17.76
C VAL A 253 -3.62 18.03 17.24
N MET A 254 -4.21 18.11 16.06
CA MET A 254 -4.62 19.37 15.45
C MET A 254 -5.54 20.15 16.39
N LEU A 255 -6.60 19.53 16.90
CA LEU A 255 -7.56 20.18 17.79
C LEU A 255 -6.92 20.58 19.12
N GLY A 256 -6.19 19.66 19.77
CA GLY A 256 -5.55 19.91 21.07
C GLY A 256 -4.48 21.01 21.01
N ALA A 257 -3.57 20.93 20.05
CA ALA A 257 -2.51 21.93 19.89
C ALA A 257 -3.10 23.29 19.47
N SER A 258 -4.12 23.31 18.61
CA SER A 258 -4.83 24.54 18.24
C SER A 258 -5.51 25.18 19.44
N ALA A 259 -6.24 24.40 20.23
CA ALA A 259 -6.95 24.91 21.41
C ALA A 259 -6.00 25.57 22.39
N ALA A 260 -4.89 24.90 22.72
CA ALA A 260 -3.86 25.45 23.60
C ALA A 260 -3.19 26.70 22.99
N TYR A 261 -2.84 26.66 21.70
CA TYR A 261 -2.18 27.77 21.02
C TYR A 261 -3.08 29.01 20.92
N PHE A 262 -4.32 28.87 20.46
CA PHE A 262 -5.23 30.01 20.28
C PHE A 262 -5.73 30.57 21.60
N TYR A 263 -5.92 29.74 22.64
CA TYR A 263 -6.15 30.23 24.00
C TYR A 263 -5.00 31.14 24.45
N SER A 264 -3.77 30.65 24.29
CA SER A 264 -2.56 31.38 24.70
C SER A 264 -2.37 32.67 23.90
N LEU A 265 -2.72 32.65 22.61
CA LEU A 265 -2.71 33.83 21.76
C LEU A 265 -3.74 34.86 22.24
N ALA A 266 -4.96 34.43 22.58
CA ALA A 266 -5.98 35.30 23.14
C ALA A 266 -5.53 35.92 24.47
N ALA A 267 -4.93 35.12 25.37
CA ALA A 267 -4.37 35.61 26.63
C ALA A 267 -3.25 36.65 26.42
N LEU A 268 -2.45 36.50 25.36
CA LEU A 268 -1.39 37.46 25.00
C LEU A 268 -1.95 38.78 24.46
N VAL A 269 -2.86 38.72 23.48
CA VAL A 269 -3.32 39.90 22.72
C VAL A 269 -4.48 40.64 23.38
N ALA A 270 -5.36 39.93 24.08
CA ALA A 270 -6.58 40.47 24.67
C ALA A 270 -6.83 39.89 26.07
N PRO A 271 -5.95 40.13 27.06
CA PRO A 271 -6.09 39.58 28.41
C PRO A 271 -7.37 40.06 29.11
N ASP A 272 -7.90 41.23 28.76
CA ASP A 272 -9.07 41.84 29.42
C ASP A 272 -10.39 41.07 29.18
N ILE A 273 -10.41 40.13 28.21
CA ILE A 273 -11.58 39.26 27.98
C ILE A 273 -11.64 38.10 28.98
N PHE A 274 -10.53 37.84 29.68
CA PHE A 274 -10.41 36.77 30.65
C PHE A 274 -10.72 37.29 32.06
N PRO A 275 -11.37 36.49 32.91
CA PRO A 275 -11.46 36.78 34.34
C PRO A 275 -10.08 36.99 34.97
N ASP A 276 -10.03 37.82 36.01
CA ASP A 276 -8.79 38.15 36.71
C ASP A 276 -7.98 36.90 37.09
N GLY A 277 -6.70 36.87 36.70
CA GLY A 277 -5.77 35.78 36.99
C GLY A 277 -5.91 34.53 36.11
N THR A 278 -6.81 34.52 35.12
CA THR A 278 -7.01 33.34 34.23
C THR A 278 -6.32 33.47 32.86
N ALA A 279 -5.81 34.65 32.52
CA ALA A 279 -5.08 34.91 31.28
C ALA A 279 -3.65 34.32 31.30
N THR A 280 -3.54 33.00 31.41
CA THR A 280 -2.28 32.24 31.39
C THR A 280 -1.96 31.71 30.00
N SER A 281 -0.70 31.36 29.75
CA SER A 281 -0.25 30.74 28.49
C SER A 281 -0.07 29.23 28.63
N TYR A 282 -0.35 28.54 27.52
CA TYR A 282 -0.22 27.10 27.30
C TYR A 282 0.52 26.81 25.97
N PHE A 283 1.35 27.76 25.51
CA PHE A 283 2.17 27.58 24.32
C PHE A 283 3.13 26.40 24.46
N GLU A 284 3.67 26.19 25.66
CA GLU A 284 4.50 25.03 26.01
C GLU A 284 3.76 23.71 25.75
N ALA A 285 2.53 23.57 26.26
CA ALA A 285 1.75 22.35 26.06
C ALA A 285 1.53 22.05 24.57
N ALA A 286 1.18 23.06 23.77
CA ALA A 286 1.03 22.91 22.32
C ALA A 286 2.34 22.45 21.64
N GLY A 287 3.48 23.07 21.98
CA GLY A 287 4.79 22.74 21.42
C GLY A 287 5.29 21.35 21.83
N VAL A 288 5.12 21.00 23.10
CA VAL A 288 5.53 19.70 23.66
C VAL A 288 4.72 18.56 23.04
N ILE A 289 3.40 18.69 22.96
CA ILE A 289 2.54 17.67 22.34
C ILE A 289 2.97 17.40 20.89
N VAL A 290 3.11 18.45 20.08
CA VAL A 290 3.54 18.31 18.67
C VAL A 290 4.90 17.64 18.56
N THR A 291 5.85 18.04 19.41
CA THR A 291 7.23 17.51 19.39
C THR A 291 7.29 16.04 19.81
N LEU A 292 6.57 15.64 20.86
CA LEU A 292 6.55 14.25 21.33
C LEU A 292 5.88 13.32 20.31
N ILE A 293 4.89 13.80 19.58
CA ILE A 293 4.23 12.99 18.55
C ILE A 293 5.10 12.87 17.31
N LEU A 294 5.83 13.92 16.92
CA LEU A 294 6.88 13.82 15.90
C LEU A 294 7.98 12.82 16.32
N LEU A 295 8.36 12.81 17.60
CA LEU A 295 9.29 11.81 18.12
C LEU A 295 8.71 10.39 17.98
N GLY A 296 7.45 10.20 18.36
CA GLY A 296 6.74 8.93 18.17
C GLY A 296 6.74 8.45 16.72
N ARG A 297 6.39 9.33 15.77
CA ARG A 297 6.42 9.03 14.32
C ARG A 297 7.81 8.69 13.81
N TYR A 298 8.84 9.39 14.27
CA TYR A 298 10.21 9.09 13.92
C TYR A 298 10.65 7.71 14.43
N LEU A 299 10.31 7.37 15.68
CA LEU A 299 10.60 6.05 16.25
C LEU A 299 9.81 4.94 15.55
N GLU A 300 8.55 5.19 15.19
CA GLU A 300 7.70 4.28 14.41
C GLU A 300 8.33 3.99 13.04
N ALA A 301 8.75 5.03 12.31
CA ALA A 301 9.39 4.90 11.01
C ALA A 301 10.69 4.05 11.10
N ILE A 302 11.54 4.32 12.10
CA ILE A 302 12.76 3.53 12.32
C ILE A 302 12.42 2.07 12.64
N ALA A 303 11.45 1.83 13.51
CA ALA A 303 11.09 0.47 13.93
C ALA A 303 10.54 -0.36 12.77
N LYS A 304 9.66 0.23 11.94
CA LYS A 304 9.14 -0.39 10.72
C LYS A 304 10.23 -0.66 9.68
N GLY A 305 11.17 0.27 9.51
CA GLY A 305 12.31 0.09 8.60
C GLY A 305 13.17 -1.11 8.97
N ARG A 306 13.58 -1.21 10.24
CA ARG A 306 14.45 -2.30 10.74
C ARG A 306 13.80 -3.68 10.65
N THR A 307 12.51 -3.78 10.96
CA THR A 307 11.76 -5.05 10.89
C THR A 307 11.58 -5.49 9.44
N SER A 308 11.22 -4.56 8.55
CA SER A 308 11.10 -4.83 7.11
C SER A 308 12.44 -5.29 6.51
N GLU A 309 13.55 -4.65 6.87
CA GLU A 309 14.88 -5.01 6.38
C GLU A 309 15.30 -6.42 6.84
N ALA A 310 15.02 -6.78 8.10
CA ALA A 310 15.31 -8.12 8.62
C ALA A 310 14.48 -9.21 7.90
N ILE A 311 13.19 -8.97 7.67
CA ILE A 311 12.33 -9.88 6.90
C ILE A 311 12.84 -9.98 5.45
N LYS A 312 13.21 -8.86 4.82
CA LYS A 312 13.77 -8.84 3.46
C LYS A 312 15.05 -9.67 3.36
N LYS A 313 15.94 -9.57 4.35
CA LYS A 313 17.16 -10.41 4.41
C LYS A 313 16.83 -11.89 4.51
N LEU A 314 15.82 -12.28 5.29
CA LEU A 314 15.38 -13.68 5.36
C LEU A 314 14.80 -14.16 4.03
N LEU A 315 13.97 -13.34 3.36
CA LEU A 315 13.43 -13.67 2.04
C LEU A 315 14.52 -13.79 0.96
N GLN A 316 15.59 -12.98 1.05
CA GLN A 316 16.73 -13.06 0.14
C GLN A 316 17.60 -14.30 0.35
N LEU A 317 17.54 -14.93 1.54
CA LEU A 317 18.24 -16.18 1.83
C LEU A 317 17.49 -17.42 1.31
N GLN A 318 16.24 -17.26 0.85
CA GLN A 318 15.50 -18.35 0.25
C GLN A 318 16.12 -18.71 -1.10
N ALA A 319 16.48 -19.99 -1.27
CA ALA A 319 17.01 -20.49 -2.53
C ALA A 319 15.96 -20.28 -3.64
N LYS A 320 16.39 -19.74 -4.78
CA LYS A 320 15.52 -19.50 -5.94
C LYS A 320 15.47 -20.70 -6.89
N THR A 321 16.50 -21.52 -6.85
CA THR A 321 16.63 -22.74 -7.64
C THR A 321 17.07 -23.88 -6.74
N ALA A 322 16.76 -25.10 -7.15
CA ALA A 322 17.26 -26.31 -6.55
C ALA A 322 17.71 -27.27 -7.64
N ARG A 323 18.74 -28.05 -7.34
CA ARG A 323 19.21 -29.12 -8.22
C ARG A 323 18.60 -30.44 -7.78
N VAL A 324 17.80 -31.04 -8.64
CA VAL A 324 17.14 -32.33 -8.36
C VAL A 324 17.64 -33.41 -9.32
N ILE A 325 17.68 -34.66 -8.86
CA ILE A 325 17.91 -35.84 -9.70
C ILE A 325 16.56 -36.46 -10.04
N ARG A 326 16.17 -36.38 -11.31
CA ARG A 326 14.99 -37.08 -11.87
C ARG A 326 15.48 -37.98 -13.00
N ASP A 327 15.01 -39.23 -13.03
CA ASP A 327 15.43 -40.25 -14.00
C ASP A 327 16.96 -40.46 -14.11
N GLY A 328 17.69 -40.24 -13.01
CA GLY A 328 19.14 -40.37 -12.96
C GLY A 328 19.93 -39.18 -13.57
N ILE A 329 19.24 -38.10 -13.95
CA ILE A 329 19.84 -36.89 -14.53
C ILE A 329 19.72 -35.73 -13.53
N GLU A 330 20.83 -35.06 -13.23
CA GLU A 330 20.83 -33.80 -12.46
C GLU A 330 20.24 -32.67 -13.31
N THR A 331 19.17 -32.05 -12.82
CA THR A 331 18.52 -30.90 -13.47
C THR A 331 18.34 -29.77 -12.45
N GLU A 332 18.65 -28.55 -12.83
CA GLU A 332 18.38 -27.36 -12.02
C GLU A 332 16.99 -26.83 -12.37
N ILE A 333 16.13 -26.71 -11.36
CA ILE A 333 14.74 -26.26 -11.51
C ILE A 333 14.46 -25.10 -10.54
N PRO A 334 13.47 -24.23 -10.83
CA PRO A 334 12.96 -23.26 -9.86
C PRO A 334 12.53 -23.94 -8.56
N ILE A 335 12.73 -23.28 -7.41
CA ILE A 335 12.41 -23.86 -6.10
C ILE A 335 10.92 -24.22 -5.97
N GLU A 336 10.05 -23.55 -6.72
CA GLU A 336 8.60 -23.76 -6.76
C GLU A 336 8.20 -25.08 -7.42
N GLU A 337 9.06 -25.63 -8.29
CA GLU A 337 8.82 -26.89 -9.01
C GLU A 337 9.34 -28.14 -8.27
N VAL A 338 9.97 -27.94 -7.11
CA VAL A 338 10.48 -29.02 -6.26
C VAL A 338 9.33 -29.65 -5.49
N VAL A 339 9.19 -30.97 -5.57
CA VAL A 339 8.11 -31.72 -4.91
C VAL A 339 8.65 -32.65 -3.82
N ALA A 340 7.79 -32.98 -2.85
CA ALA A 340 8.14 -33.90 -1.78
C ALA A 340 8.52 -35.29 -2.35
N GLY A 341 9.76 -35.71 -2.11
CA GLY A 341 10.31 -36.97 -2.64
C GLY A 341 11.42 -36.78 -3.69
N ASP A 342 11.64 -35.56 -4.19
CA ASP A 342 12.79 -35.27 -5.05
C ASP A 342 14.12 -35.49 -4.33
N LEU A 343 15.10 -36.07 -5.03
CA LEU A 343 16.48 -36.18 -4.57
C LEU A 343 17.23 -34.88 -4.90
N VAL A 344 17.43 -34.03 -3.90
CA VAL A 344 18.13 -32.75 -4.05
C VAL A 344 19.64 -32.93 -3.88
N VAL A 345 20.42 -32.39 -4.82
CA VAL A 345 21.89 -32.36 -4.74
C VAL A 345 22.32 -30.99 -4.24
N VAL A 346 22.96 -30.96 -3.07
CA VAL A 346 23.51 -29.73 -2.47
C VAL A 346 25.03 -29.85 -2.45
N ARG A 347 25.72 -28.94 -3.14
CA ARG A 347 27.19 -28.94 -3.15
C ARG A 347 27.74 -28.15 -1.96
N PRO A 348 28.98 -28.42 -1.53
CA PRO A 348 29.60 -27.64 -0.46
C PRO A 348 29.64 -26.15 -0.81
N GLY A 349 28.94 -25.32 -0.02
CA GLY A 349 28.89 -23.87 -0.19
C GLY A 349 27.65 -23.34 -0.92
N GLU A 350 26.74 -24.23 -1.34
CA GLU A 350 25.36 -23.93 -1.74
C GLU A 350 24.40 -23.96 -0.54
#